data_AF-A0A1Y2CMV5-F1
#
_entry.id   AF-A0A1Y2CMV5-F1
#
_cell.length_a   1.000
_cell.length_b   1.000
_cell.length_c   1.000
_cell.angle_alpha   90.00
_cell.angle_beta   90.00
_cell.angle_gamma   90.00
#
_symmetry.space_group_name_H-M   'P 1'
#
loop_
_entity.id
_entity.type
_entity.pdbx_description
1 polymer ?
#
loop_
_entity_poly.entity_id
_entity_poly.type
_entity_poly.pdbx_seq_one_letter_code
_entity_poly.pdbx_strand_id
1 'polypeptide(L)'
;MTNTKLTYHIIGNPGSGKSTLINTVFQAHKCNSGDAKGRNTTETKACQMDDGNEIVDTMGLADLTMRKEAAEGITSSLKANQHMKVVFVIEGTRLQAQDAQSVCDVIGSITIPHKDIHYGIILNKMPKSWSQADYEDVGEELLAGLTFAFEELDKLQAAGQRPGMDATDTSARNKPVIHYIPNQAMQVAQTTSSEDDFDDLVGEVIAIKCLSNNKWACATSDKGLYFSAPVKDAWERFILQDVGGGKFAIKSVERNLQVCAEKGHKCFNVSRDHIQEWETFTLTGSPRKFTLATEWGEYMSVQNEGVLVRSSKDYFKMERWND
;
A
#
# COMPACT_ATOMS: atom_id res chain seq x y z
N MET A 1 -1.85 15.99 -31.41
CA MET A 1 -1.47 14.58 -31.28
C MET A 1 -2.65 13.86 -30.68
N THR A 2 -3.25 12.89 -31.37
CA THR A 2 -4.36 12.09 -30.85
C THR A 2 -3.82 11.25 -29.70
N ASN A 3 -4.29 11.48 -28.48
CA ASN A 3 -3.85 10.72 -27.31
C ASN A 3 -4.31 9.28 -27.48
N THR A 4 -3.36 8.34 -27.65
CA THR A 4 -3.69 6.93 -27.85
C THR A 4 -4.15 6.34 -26.52
N LYS A 5 -5.44 6.01 -26.42
CA LYS A 5 -6.04 5.42 -25.23
C LYS A 5 -5.42 4.05 -24.92
N LEU A 6 -4.79 3.91 -23.76
CA LEU A 6 -4.22 2.66 -23.26
C LEU A 6 -5.22 1.93 -22.36
N THR A 7 -5.27 0.60 -22.47
CA THR A 7 -6.06 -0.26 -21.57
C THR A 7 -5.13 -1.09 -20.68
N TYR A 8 -5.29 -1.00 -19.36
CA TYR A 8 -4.50 -1.72 -18.37
C TYR A 8 -5.34 -2.85 -17.75
N HIS A 9 -4.90 -4.10 -17.89
CA HIS A 9 -5.50 -5.24 -17.19
C HIS A 9 -4.70 -5.56 -15.94
N ILE A 10 -5.29 -5.38 -14.76
CA ILE A 10 -4.61 -5.63 -13.49
C ILE A 10 -5.06 -6.99 -12.94
N ILE A 11 -4.10 -7.87 -12.66
CA ILE A 11 -4.35 -9.28 -12.34
C ILE A 11 -3.49 -9.69 -11.13
N GLY A 12 -3.95 -10.63 -10.30
CA GLY A 12 -3.21 -11.07 -9.12
C GLY A 12 -4.09 -11.62 -8.02
N ASN A 13 -3.52 -12.33 -7.05
CA ASN A 13 -4.28 -13.02 -6.01
C ASN A 13 -5.04 -12.08 -5.06
N PRO A 14 -6.15 -12.52 -4.42
CA PRO A 14 -6.79 -11.75 -3.36
C PRO A 14 -5.77 -11.35 -2.28
N GLY A 15 -5.81 -10.10 -1.83
CA GLY A 15 -4.85 -9.59 -0.82
C GLY A 15 -3.47 -9.19 -1.37
N SER A 16 -3.16 -9.39 -2.65
CA SER A 16 -1.87 -8.99 -3.25
C SER A 16 -1.67 -7.48 -3.37
N GLY A 17 -2.72 -6.67 -3.14
CA GLY A 17 -2.68 -5.21 -3.18
C GLY A 17 -3.08 -4.58 -4.52
N LYS A 18 -3.73 -5.32 -5.42
CA LYS A 18 -4.26 -4.80 -6.72
C LYS A 18 -5.11 -3.55 -6.58
N SER A 19 -6.19 -3.61 -5.78
CA SER A 19 -7.12 -2.49 -5.62
C SER A 19 -6.44 -1.27 -5.02
N THR A 20 -5.46 -1.50 -4.13
CA THR A 20 -4.59 -0.43 -3.64
C THR A 20 -3.83 0.17 -4.81
N LEU A 21 -3.10 -0.63 -5.60
CA LEU A 21 -2.32 -0.17 -6.76
C LEU A 21 -3.14 0.57 -7.82
N ILE A 22 -4.36 0.11 -8.10
CA ILE A 22 -5.31 0.74 -9.04
C ILE A 22 -5.65 2.15 -8.56
N ASN A 23 -5.96 2.29 -7.28
CA ASN A 23 -6.31 3.57 -6.69
C ASN A 23 -5.09 4.49 -6.56
N THR A 24 -3.88 3.94 -6.41
CA THR A 24 -2.60 4.68 -6.35
C THR A 24 -2.11 5.21 -7.68
N VAL A 25 -1.78 4.27 -8.56
CA VAL A 25 -0.81 4.48 -9.62
C VAL A 25 -1.54 5.06 -10.81
N PHE A 26 -2.82 4.72 -10.91
CA PHE A 26 -3.65 5.10 -12.01
C PHE A 26 -4.69 6.18 -11.63
N GLN A 27 -4.70 6.68 -10.38
CA GLN A 27 -5.58 7.76 -9.90
C GLN A 27 -7.06 7.61 -10.33
N ALA A 28 -7.53 6.37 -10.51
CA ALA A 28 -8.87 6.09 -10.99
C ALA A 28 -9.84 6.18 -9.81
N HIS A 29 -10.34 7.38 -9.52
CA HIS A 29 -11.30 7.72 -8.45
C HIS A 29 -12.64 6.93 -8.43
N LYS A 30 -12.80 5.84 -9.19
CA LYS A 30 -14.10 5.18 -9.44
C LYS A 30 -14.15 3.67 -9.24
N CYS A 31 -13.06 2.99 -8.88
CA CYS A 31 -13.16 1.59 -8.51
C CYS A 31 -13.41 1.47 -6.99
N ASN A 32 -14.67 1.23 -6.57
CA ASN A 32 -15.03 1.08 -5.16
C ASN A 32 -14.12 0.06 -4.45
N SER A 33 -13.22 0.54 -3.59
CA SER A 33 -12.44 -0.29 -2.68
C SER A 33 -13.33 -0.70 -1.51
N GLY A 34 -13.82 -1.94 -1.55
CA GLY A 34 -14.54 -2.50 -0.41
C GLY A 34 -15.42 -3.66 -0.84
N ASP A 35 -14.94 -4.88 -0.63
CA ASP A 35 -15.72 -5.98 -0.05
C ASP A 35 -14.81 -7.20 0.12
N ALA A 36 -13.94 -7.16 1.14
CA ALA A 36 -13.27 -8.36 1.68
C ALA A 36 -14.22 -9.20 2.56
N LYS A 37 -15.53 -8.91 2.55
CA LYS A 37 -16.55 -9.68 3.27
C LYS A 37 -17.72 -10.00 2.35
N GLY A 38 -17.60 -11.16 1.70
CA GLY A 38 -18.73 -11.94 1.19
C GLY A 38 -19.69 -11.19 0.26
N ARG A 39 -19.31 -11.05 -1.02
CA ARG A 39 -20.28 -10.97 -2.11
C ARG A 39 -19.68 -11.51 -3.39
N ASN A 40 -20.35 -12.53 -3.93
CA ASN A 40 -20.20 -12.97 -5.30
C ASN A 40 -20.63 -11.80 -6.19
N THR A 41 -19.72 -11.14 -6.90
CA THR A 41 -20.08 -10.23 -7.98
C THR A 41 -19.19 -10.52 -9.18
N THR A 42 -19.81 -11.18 -10.14
CA THR A 42 -19.31 -11.85 -11.34
C THR A 42 -19.03 -10.87 -12.49
N GLU A 43 -18.72 -9.61 -12.20
CA GLU A 43 -18.67 -8.56 -13.23
C GLU A 43 -17.29 -7.88 -13.24
N THR A 44 -16.56 -8.08 -14.34
CA THR A 44 -15.36 -7.33 -14.71
C THR A 44 -15.67 -5.84 -14.65
N LYS A 45 -15.01 -5.08 -13.77
CA LYS A 45 -15.23 -3.63 -13.65
C LYS A 45 -14.16 -2.89 -14.43
N ALA A 46 -14.58 -2.26 -15.52
CA ALA A 46 -13.76 -1.28 -16.24
C ALA A 46 -13.95 0.11 -15.61
N CYS A 47 -12.86 0.76 -15.23
CA CYS A 47 -12.83 2.13 -14.73
C CYS A 47 -12.06 3.00 -15.72
N GLN A 48 -12.63 4.14 -16.13
CA GLN A 48 -11.90 5.13 -16.93
C GLN A 48 -11.10 6.06 -16.02
N MET A 49 -9.85 6.31 -16.41
CA MET A 49 -8.93 7.26 -15.79
C MET A 49 -9.19 8.68 -16.32
N ASP A 50 -8.76 9.68 -15.55
CA ASP A 50 -8.96 11.10 -15.86
C ASP A 50 -8.18 11.56 -17.11
N ASP A 51 -7.14 10.83 -17.50
CA ASP A 51 -6.35 11.06 -18.72
C ASP A 51 -6.94 10.39 -19.98
N GLY A 52 -8.08 9.69 -19.84
CA GLY A 52 -8.76 8.95 -20.89
C GLY A 52 -8.36 7.49 -21.03
N ASN A 53 -7.38 6.99 -20.26
CA ASN A 53 -7.01 5.57 -20.22
C ASN A 53 -8.08 4.71 -19.51
N GLU A 54 -7.99 3.40 -19.67
CA GLU A 54 -8.96 2.45 -19.10
C GLU A 54 -8.26 1.38 -18.28
N ILE A 55 -8.78 1.11 -17.08
CA ILE A 55 -8.31 0.05 -16.20
C ILE A 55 -9.39 -1.00 -16.12
N VAL A 56 -9.01 -2.24 -16.28
CA VAL A 56 -9.88 -3.40 -16.09
C VAL A 56 -9.37 -4.15 -14.87
N ASP A 57 -10.15 -4.14 -13.78
CA ASP A 57 -9.87 -4.94 -12.59
C ASP A 57 -10.40 -6.36 -12.83
N THR A 58 -9.48 -7.29 -12.95
CA THR A 58 -9.77 -8.68 -13.25
C THR A 58 -9.55 -9.51 -11.98
N MET A 59 -10.56 -10.32 -11.65
CA MET A 59 -10.59 -11.12 -10.42
C MET A 59 -9.38 -12.08 -10.29
N GLY A 60 -9.05 -12.48 -9.06
CA GLY A 60 -7.74 -13.06 -8.75
C GLY A 60 -7.41 -14.43 -9.34
N LEU A 61 -6.14 -14.82 -9.28
CA LEU A 61 -5.60 -15.97 -10.01
C LEU A 61 -5.77 -17.34 -9.32
N ALA A 62 -6.23 -17.36 -8.07
CA ALA A 62 -6.24 -18.56 -7.25
C ALA A 62 -7.22 -19.64 -7.72
N ASP A 63 -8.30 -19.27 -8.42
CA ASP A 63 -9.34 -20.20 -8.89
C ASP A 63 -9.24 -20.44 -10.41
N LEU A 64 -9.47 -21.68 -10.85
CA LEU A 64 -9.49 -22.06 -12.27
C LEU A 64 -10.53 -21.27 -13.09
N THR A 65 -11.67 -20.96 -12.47
CA THR A 65 -12.79 -20.22 -13.09
C THR A 65 -12.38 -18.77 -13.30
N MET A 66 -11.83 -18.13 -12.27
CA MET A 66 -11.34 -16.75 -12.34
C MET A 66 -10.20 -16.59 -13.36
N ARG A 67 -9.34 -17.62 -13.52
CA ARG A 67 -8.29 -17.62 -14.56
C ARG A 67 -8.85 -17.59 -15.98
N LYS A 68 -9.95 -18.30 -16.25
CA LYS A 68 -10.60 -18.30 -17.57
C LYS A 68 -11.22 -16.95 -17.88
N GLU A 69 -11.95 -16.38 -16.92
CA GLU A 69 -12.54 -15.04 -17.05
C GLU A 69 -11.44 -13.99 -17.30
N ALA A 70 -10.30 -14.10 -16.61
CA ALA A 70 -9.15 -13.23 -16.85
C ALA A 70 -8.61 -13.33 -18.27
N ALA A 71 -8.40 -14.55 -18.76
CA ALA A 71 -7.93 -14.78 -20.13
C ALA A 71 -8.92 -14.27 -21.19
N GLU A 72 -10.22 -14.46 -20.96
CA GLU A 72 -11.29 -13.97 -21.84
C GLU A 72 -11.35 -12.43 -21.88
N GLY A 73 -11.22 -11.78 -20.72
CA GLY A 73 -11.18 -10.32 -20.61
C GLY A 73 -9.99 -9.69 -21.35
N ILE A 74 -8.81 -10.29 -21.21
CA ILE A 74 -7.59 -9.86 -21.92
C ILE A 74 -7.75 -10.08 -23.42
N THR A 75 -8.21 -11.27 -23.83
CA THR A 75 -8.42 -11.61 -25.26
C THR A 75 -9.41 -10.67 -25.92
N SER A 76 -10.51 -10.34 -25.24
CA SER A 76 -11.53 -9.41 -25.74
C SER A 76 -10.98 -8.00 -25.86
N SER A 77 -10.18 -7.56 -24.89
CA SER A 77 -9.60 -6.22 -24.87
C SER A 77 -8.51 -6.03 -25.93
N LEU A 78 -7.68 -7.04 -26.17
CA LEU A 78 -6.69 -7.03 -27.26
C LEU A 78 -7.34 -7.01 -28.65
N LYS A 79 -8.49 -7.69 -28.82
CA LYS A 79 -9.26 -7.66 -30.08
C LYS A 79 -9.89 -6.29 -30.33
N ALA A 80 -10.31 -5.60 -29.28
CA ALA A 80 -10.95 -4.28 -29.37
C ALA A 80 -9.94 -3.12 -29.45
N ASN A 81 -8.81 -3.22 -28.74
CA ASN A 81 -7.81 -2.16 -28.61
C ASN A 81 -6.38 -2.73 -28.85
N GLN A 82 -5.63 -2.17 -29.80
CA GLN A 82 -4.24 -2.58 -30.07
C GLN A 82 -3.23 -2.11 -28.99
N HIS A 83 -3.64 -1.23 -28.09
CA HIS A 83 -2.75 -0.61 -27.10
C HIS A 83 -3.13 -1.03 -25.68
N MET A 84 -2.75 -2.26 -25.32
CA MET A 84 -3.04 -2.86 -24.01
C MET A 84 -1.75 -3.21 -23.26
N LYS A 85 -1.77 -3.06 -21.93
CA LYS A 85 -0.74 -3.55 -21.01
C LYS A 85 -1.36 -4.45 -19.94
N VAL A 86 -0.81 -5.65 -19.75
CA VAL A 86 -1.19 -6.52 -18.63
C VAL A 86 -0.25 -6.28 -17.46
N VAL A 87 -0.77 -6.19 -16.24
CA VAL A 87 0.05 -6.00 -15.04
C VAL A 87 -0.32 -7.05 -14.01
N PHE A 88 0.64 -7.90 -13.65
CA PHE A 88 0.49 -8.89 -12.61
C PHE A 88 0.98 -8.34 -11.27
N VAL A 89 0.15 -8.41 -10.23
CA VAL A 89 0.49 -7.95 -8.87
C VAL A 89 0.64 -9.17 -7.96
N ILE A 90 1.88 -9.45 -7.57
CA ILE A 90 2.29 -10.60 -6.76
C ILE A 90 2.82 -10.10 -5.42
N GLU A 91 2.54 -10.83 -4.34
CA GLU A 91 3.09 -10.51 -3.01
C GLU A 91 4.51 -11.07 -2.88
N GLY A 92 5.52 -10.19 -2.91
CA GLY A 92 6.90 -10.61 -3.06
C GLY A 92 7.59 -11.14 -1.80
N THR A 93 6.94 -11.10 -0.63
CA THR A 93 7.45 -11.80 0.57
C THR A 93 7.16 -13.30 0.57
N ARG A 94 6.33 -13.77 -0.35
CA ARG A 94 5.92 -15.17 -0.49
C ARG A 94 5.88 -15.56 -1.96
N LEU A 95 7.02 -15.43 -2.64
CA LEU A 95 7.13 -15.87 -4.03
C LEU A 95 7.01 -17.41 -4.05
N GLN A 96 5.82 -17.92 -4.34
CA GLN A 96 5.60 -19.36 -4.46
C GLN A 96 5.63 -19.76 -5.94
N ALA A 97 6.08 -20.97 -6.24
CA ALA A 97 6.00 -21.53 -7.60
C ALA A 97 4.58 -21.45 -8.20
N GLN A 98 3.54 -21.43 -7.33
CA GLN A 98 2.14 -21.27 -7.71
C GLN A 98 1.83 -19.90 -8.34
N ASP A 99 2.50 -18.82 -7.92
CA ASP A 99 2.29 -17.48 -8.48
C ASP A 99 2.85 -17.39 -9.91
N ALA A 100 4.05 -17.94 -10.14
CA ALA A 100 4.64 -18.04 -11.47
C ALA A 100 3.76 -18.89 -12.42
N GLN A 101 3.29 -20.04 -11.96
CA GLN A 101 2.38 -20.89 -12.74
C GLN A 101 1.08 -20.17 -13.12
N SER A 102 0.55 -19.35 -12.22
CA SER A 102 -0.69 -18.60 -12.47
C SER A 102 -0.53 -17.56 -13.57
N VAL A 103 0.60 -16.85 -13.59
CA VAL A 103 0.96 -15.91 -14.67
C VAL A 103 1.05 -16.67 -16.00
N CYS A 104 1.79 -17.78 -16.00
CA CYS A 104 1.96 -18.63 -17.19
C CYS A 104 0.63 -19.19 -17.70
N ASP A 105 -0.27 -19.63 -16.82
CA ASP A 105 -1.56 -20.17 -17.23
C ASP A 105 -2.49 -19.10 -17.82
N VAL A 106 -2.53 -17.89 -17.27
CA VAL A 106 -3.32 -16.79 -17.86
C VAL A 106 -2.75 -16.39 -19.20
N ILE A 107 -1.44 -16.16 -19.27
CA ILE A 107 -0.76 -15.80 -20.51
C ILE A 107 -0.97 -16.91 -21.56
N GLY A 108 -0.80 -18.17 -21.16
CA GLY A 108 -0.99 -19.38 -21.97
C GLY A 108 -2.44 -19.66 -22.40
N SER A 109 -3.43 -19.01 -21.78
CA SER A 109 -4.84 -19.14 -22.14
C SER A 109 -5.29 -18.07 -23.14
N ILE A 110 -4.46 -17.08 -23.44
CA ILE A 110 -4.78 -15.99 -24.38
C ILE A 110 -4.57 -16.49 -25.81
N THR A 111 -5.61 -16.44 -26.64
CA THR A 111 -5.58 -16.96 -28.02
C THR A 111 -4.78 -16.11 -29.03
N ILE A 112 -4.02 -15.12 -28.56
CA ILE A 112 -3.26 -14.15 -29.37
C ILE A 112 -1.77 -14.43 -29.17
N PRO A 113 -0.91 -14.26 -30.20
CA PRO A 113 0.53 -14.49 -30.07
C PRO A 113 1.17 -13.72 -28.90
N HIS A 114 2.04 -14.38 -28.16
CA HIS A 114 2.60 -13.84 -26.92
C HIS A 114 3.50 -12.61 -27.16
N LYS A 115 4.16 -12.56 -28.31
CA LYS A 115 5.03 -11.45 -28.71
C LYS A 115 4.27 -10.11 -28.78
N ASP A 116 2.97 -10.16 -29.02
CA ASP A 116 2.10 -9.00 -29.14
C ASP A 116 1.50 -8.57 -27.78
N ILE A 117 1.81 -9.32 -26.71
CA ILE A 117 1.36 -9.02 -25.35
C ILE A 117 2.50 -8.33 -24.60
N HIS A 118 2.29 -7.07 -24.25
CA HIS A 118 3.15 -6.36 -23.31
C HIS A 118 2.60 -6.54 -21.89
N TYR A 119 3.41 -7.16 -21.02
CA TYR A 119 3.06 -7.35 -19.63
C TYR A 119 4.19 -6.98 -18.67
N GLY A 120 3.81 -6.52 -17.49
CA GLY A 120 4.71 -6.22 -16.38
C GLY A 120 4.32 -7.01 -15.14
N ILE A 121 5.30 -7.20 -14.25
CA ILE A 121 5.08 -7.82 -12.95
C ILE A 121 5.45 -6.83 -11.87
N ILE A 122 4.57 -6.71 -10.89
CA ILE A 122 4.76 -5.90 -9.70
C ILE A 122 4.92 -6.84 -8.51
N LEU A 123 6.11 -6.80 -7.90
CA LEU A 123 6.37 -7.44 -6.63
C LEU A 123 6.04 -6.47 -5.51
N ASN A 124 4.91 -6.72 -4.87
CA ASN A 124 4.33 -5.86 -3.86
C ASN A 124 4.65 -6.34 -2.44
N LYS A 125 4.58 -5.40 -1.49
CA LYS A 125 4.86 -5.60 -0.07
C LYS A 125 6.31 -6.02 0.23
N MET A 126 7.25 -5.60 -0.61
CA MET A 126 8.65 -5.98 -0.42
C MET A 126 9.23 -5.38 0.87
N PRO A 127 10.11 -6.09 1.60
CA PRO A 127 10.75 -5.54 2.79
C PRO A 127 11.58 -4.30 2.44
N LYS A 128 11.56 -3.29 3.32
CA LYS A 128 12.32 -2.05 3.13
C LYS A 128 13.81 -2.18 3.48
N SER A 129 14.14 -3.17 4.30
CA SER A 129 15.51 -3.45 4.72
C SER A 129 16.33 -4.12 3.62
N TRP A 130 15.70 -4.47 2.50
CA TRP A 130 16.34 -5.11 1.38
C TRP A 130 17.14 -4.10 0.57
N SER A 131 18.37 -4.49 0.26
CA SER A 131 19.25 -3.80 -0.65
C SER A 131 18.79 -3.99 -2.10
N GLN A 132 19.39 -3.23 -3.01
CA GLN A 132 19.16 -3.41 -4.45
C GLN A 132 19.47 -4.84 -4.92
N ALA A 133 20.51 -5.46 -4.37
CA ALA A 133 20.90 -6.83 -4.70
C ALA A 133 19.84 -7.86 -4.23
N ASP A 134 19.22 -7.64 -3.07
CA ASP A 134 18.15 -8.51 -2.58
C ASP A 134 16.90 -8.46 -3.49
N TYR A 135 16.59 -7.28 -4.05
CA TYR A 135 15.51 -7.14 -5.03
C TYR A 135 15.83 -7.86 -6.34
N GLU A 136 17.07 -7.70 -6.83
CA GLU A 136 17.53 -8.35 -8.05
C GLU A 136 17.52 -9.87 -7.92
N ASP A 137 17.97 -10.43 -6.79
CA ASP A 137 17.99 -11.87 -6.52
C ASP A 137 16.57 -12.49 -6.59
N VAL A 138 15.59 -11.84 -5.96
CA VAL A 138 14.19 -12.30 -6.03
C VAL A 138 13.60 -12.12 -7.44
N GLY A 139 14.01 -11.08 -8.16
CA GLY A 139 13.65 -10.91 -9.56
C GLY A 139 14.14 -12.06 -10.44
N GLU A 140 15.40 -12.44 -10.28
CA GLU A 140 16.02 -13.55 -10.99
C GLU A 140 15.37 -14.89 -10.63
N GLU A 141 15.05 -15.13 -9.35
CA GLU A 141 14.32 -16.34 -8.92
C GLU A 141 12.95 -16.43 -9.61
N LEU A 142 12.20 -15.33 -9.67
CA LEU A 142 10.92 -15.28 -10.36
C LEU A 142 11.07 -15.53 -11.87
N LEU A 143 12.05 -14.90 -12.51
CA LEU A 143 12.31 -15.07 -13.94
C LEU A 143 12.68 -16.52 -14.27
N ALA A 144 13.47 -17.17 -13.43
CA ALA A 144 13.80 -18.59 -13.56
C ALA A 144 12.54 -19.46 -13.43
N GLY A 145 11.70 -19.20 -12.42
CA GLY A 145 10.44 -19.93 -12.23
C GLY A 145 9.46 -19.77 -13.40
N LEU A 146 9.31 -18.56 -13.94
CA LEU A 146 8.49 -18.30 -15.13
C LEU A 146 9.03 -19.03 -16.36
N THR A 147 10.35 -18.97 -16.57
CA THR A 147 11.00 -19.65 -17.70
C THR A 147 10.73 -21.15 -17.65
N PHE A 148 10.92 -21.76 -16.49
CA PHE A 148 10.63 -23.18 -16.28
C PHE A 148 9.16 -23.52 -16.53
N ALA A 149 8.22 -22.73 -15.97
CA ALA A 149 6.80 -22.96 -16.17
C ALA A 149 6.37 -22.83 -17.64
N PHE A 150 6.97 -21.88 -18.38
CA PHE A 150 6.75 -21.72 -19.81
C PHE A 150 7.27 -22.91 -20.62
N GLU A 151 8.46 -23.43 -20.31
CA GLU A 151 8.98 -24.63 -20.95
C GLU A 151 8.06 -25.84 -20.73
N GLU A 152 7.52 -26.00 -19.52
CA GLU A 152 6.55 -27.06 -19.22
C GLU A 152 5.25 -26.89 -20.00
N LEU A 153 4.75 -25.65 -20.14
CA LEU A 153 3.57 -25.37 -20.97
C LEU A 153 3.80 -25.72 -22.44
N ASP A 154 4.96 -25.37 -22.99
CA ASP A 154 5.31 -25.66 -24.38
C ASP A 154 5.38 -27.18 -24.64
N LYS A 155 5.92 -27.95 -23.68
CA LYS A 155 5.91 -29.43 -23.74
C LYS A 155 4.49 -29.99 -23.73
N LEU A 156 3.61 -29.49 -22.87
CA LEU A 156 2.21 -29.92 -22.81
C LEU A 156 1.43 -29.59 -24.08
N GLN A 157 1.71 -28.45 -24.70
CA GLN A 157 1.13 -28.06 -26.00
C GLN A 157 1.63 -28.96 -27.13
N ALA A 158 2.93 -29.21 -27.21
CA ALA A 158 3.51 -30.12 -28.20
C ALA A 158 2.95 -31.56 -28.08
N ALA A 159 2.54 -31.96 -26.87
CA ALA A 159 1.86 -33.22 -26.62
C ALA A 159 0.36 -33.22 -26.98
N GLY A 160 -0.18 -32.11 -27.51
CA GLY A 160 -1.59 -31.98 -27.92
C GLY A 160 -2.58 -31.92 -26.75
N GLN A 161 -2.12 -31.64 -25.52
CA GLN A 161 -2.94 -31.74 -24.31
C GLN A 161 -3.66 -30.43 -23.92
N ARG A 162 -3.44 -29.32 -24.63
CA ARG A 162 -4.15 -28.05 -24.41
C ARG A 162 -4.66 -27.46 -25.73
N PRO A 163 -5.93 -27.02 -25.82
CA PRO A 163 -6.42 -26.27 -26.97
C PRO A 163 -6.00 -24.80 -26.90
N GLY A 164 -5.59 -24.21 -28.03
CA GLY A 164 -5.66 -22.75 -28.22
C GLY A 164 -4.39 -21.97 -28.53
N MET A 165 -3.22 -22.60 -28.73
CA MET A 165 -1.99 -21.91 -29.13
C MET A 165 -1.22 -22.63 -30.23
N ASP A 166 -0.64 -21.84 -31.13
CA ASP A 166 0.30 -22.31 -32.13
C ASP A 166 1.65 -22.62 -31.44
N ALA A 167 2.10 -23.87 -31.51
CA ALA A 167 3.31 -24.37 -30.86
C ALA A 167 4.62 -23.72 -31.40
N THR A 168 4.54 -22.83 -32.37
CA THR A 168 5.68 -22.20 -33.04
C THR A 168 6.10 -20.84 -32.46
N ASP A 169 5.33 -20.24 -31.54
CA ASP A 169 5.62 -18.91 -30.95
C ASP A 169 6.39 -18.97 -29.62
N THR A 170 7.52 -19.71 -29.60
CA THR A 170 8.34 -19.92 -28.38
C THR A 170 9.50 -18.94 -28.23
N SER A 171 9.90 -18.24 -29.31
CA SER A 171 11.24 -17.62 -29.41
C SER A 171 11.31 -16.11 -29.14
N ALA A 172 10.18 -15.42 -28.92
CA ALA A 172 10.16 -13.98 -28.66
C ALA A 172 9.11 -13.58 -27.62
N ARG A 173 9.01 -14.34 -26.53
CA ARG A 173 8.20 -13.92 -25.38
C ARG A 173 8.85 -12.65 -24.80
N ASN A 174 8.09 -11.55 -24.76
CA ASN A 174 8.56 -10.30 -24.18
C ASN A 174 9.03 -10.56 -22.74
N LYS A 175 10.27 -10.18 -22.42
CA LYS A 175 10.73 -10.23 -21.03
C LYS A 175 9.81 -9.33 -20.19
N PRO A 176 9.25 -9.83 -19.08
CA PRO A 176 8.44 -8.99 -18.22
C PRO A 176 9.29 -7.84 -17.68
N VAL A 177 8.71 -6.64 -17.66
CA VAL A 177 9.28 -5.55 -16.87
C VAL A 177 8.88 -5.78 -15.42
N ILE A 178 9.86 -5.96 -14.54
CA ILE A 178 9.62 -6.17 -13.11
C ILE A 178 9.78 -4.86 -12.37
N HIS A 179 8.77 -4.49 -11.61
CA HIS A 179 8.79 -3.36 -10.69
C HIS A 179 8.68 -3.85 -9.25
N TYR A 180 9.57 -3.35 -8.39
CA TYR A 180 9.59 -3.66 -6.97
C TYR A 180 8.89 -2.54 -6.21
N ILE A 181 7.82 -2.88 -5.51
CA ILE A 181 7.06 -1.96 -4.67
C ILE A 181 7.37 -2.34 -3.22
N PRO A 182 8.28 -1.61 -2.54
CA PRO A 182 8.48 -1.79 -1.12
C PRO A 182 7.18 -1.50 -0.38
N ASN A 183 7.04 -2.01 0.84
CA ASN A 183 5.86 -1.80 1.70
C ASN A 183 5.45 -0.33 1.94
N GLN A 184 6.16 0.65 1.37
CA GLN A 184 5.83 2.08 1.35
C GLN A 184 5.38 2.64 -0.01
N ALA A 185 5.64 1.97 -1.14
CA ALA A 185 5.10 2.42 -2.44
C ALA A 185 3.59 2.11 -2.60
N MET A 186 3.01 1.37 -1.65
CA MET A 186 1.56 1.24 -1.42
C MET A 186 1.00 2.24 -0.37
N GLN A 187 1.75 3.27 0.03
CA GLN A 187 1.20 4.40 0.80
C GLN A 187 0.73 5.57 -0.09
N VAL A 188 1.16 5.65 -1.34
CA VAL A 188 0.84 6.77 -2.28
C VAL A 188 -0.58 6.64 -2.89
N ALA A 189 -1.46 5.89 -2.22
CA ALA A 189 -2.23 4.86 -2.89
C ALA A 189 -3.71 4.76 -2.58
N GLN A 190 -3.97 4.89 -1.30
CA GLN A 190 -5.29 4.82 -0.73
C GLN A 190 -5.86 6.23 -0.55
N THR A 191 -5.23 7.24 -1.16
CA THR A 191 -5.52 8.64 -0.90
C THR A 191 -5.68 9.41 -2.18
N THR A 192 -6.81 9.19 -2.83
CA THR A 192 -7.62 10.33 -3.28
C THR A 192 -9.08 9.88 -3.12
N SER A 193 -9.89 10.33 -2.17
CA SER A 193 -9.93 11.49 -1.29
C SER A 193 -10.08 11.01 0.17
N SER A 194 -9.67 11.68 1.24
CA SER A 194 -10.05 13.04 1.66
C SER A 194 -9.63 13.16 3.15
N GLU A 195 -8.87 14.17 3.54
CA GLU A 195 -8.74 14.61 4.95
C GLU A 195 -8.10 13.63 5.96
N ASP A 196 -7.32 12.63 5.54
CA ASP A 196 -6.85 11.57 6.45
C ASP A 196 -5.37 11.20 6.26
N ASP A 197 -4.54 12.17 5.87
CA ASP A 197 -3.08 12.10 5.99
C ASP A 197 -2.60 13.02 7.15
N PHE A 198 -1.45 12.72 7.73
CA PHE A 198 -0.83 13.60 8.72
C PHE A 198 -0.49 14.96 8.13
N ASP A 199 -0.09 15.00 6.86
CA ASP A 199 0.23 16.24 6.14
C ASP A 199 -0.98 17.19 6.08
N ASP A 200 -2.22 16.66 6.02
CA ASP A 200 -3.46 17.44 6.07
C ASP A 200 -3.74 18.09 7.44
N LEU A 201 -2.96 17.72 8.45
CA LEU A 201 -3.03 18.22 9.83
C LEU A 201 -1.79 19.04 10.22
N VAL A 202 -0.77 19.10 9.37
CA VAL A 202 0.43 19.89 9.65
C VAL A 202 0.09 21.36 9.69
N GLY A 203 0.47 22.03 10.78
CA GLY A 203 0.18 23.45 11.02
C GLY A 203 -1.22 23.73 11.57
N GLU A 204 -2.14 22.77 11.52
CA GLU A 204 -3.48 22.90 12.11
C GLU A 204 -3.43 22.69 13.63
N VAL A 205 -4.42 23.27 14.33
CA VAL A 205 -4.66 22.92 15.73
C VAL A 205 -5.39 21.59 15.77
N ILE A 206 -4.85 20.63 16.52
CA ILE A 206 -5.35 19.28 16.66
C ILE A 206 -5.52 18.89 18.13
N ALA A 207 -6.29 17.83 18.36
CA ALA A 207 -6.33 17.10 19.62
C ALA A 207 -5.91 15.64 19.38
N ILE A 208 -5.19 15.06 20.34
CA ILE A 208 -4.68 13.68 20.26
C ILE A 208 -5.40 12.83 21.30
N LYS A 209 -5.96 11.69 20.88
CA LYS A 209 -6.68 10.75 21.75
C LYS A 209 -5.97 9.41 21.79
N CYS A 210 -5.88 8.81 22.97
CA CYS A 210 -5.50 7.42 23.10
C CYS A 210 -6.74 6.54 22.95
N LEU A 211 -6.66 5.51 22.09
CA LEU A 211 -7.78 4.63 21.79
C LEU A 211 -7.98 3.55 22.86
N SER A 212 -6.94 3.15 23.59
CA SER A 212 -7.04 2.10 24.62
C SER A 212 -7.81 2.57 25.86
N ASN A 213 -7.60 3.83 26.28
CA ASN A 213 -8.26 4.40 27.46
C ASN A 213 -9.33 5.45 27.13
N ASN A 214 -9.48 5.81 25.85
CA ASN A 214 -10.45 6.78 25.33
C ASN A 214 -10.30 8.19 25.94
N LYS A 215 -9.09 8.60 26.32
CA LYS A 215 -8.76 9.91 26.90
C LYS A 215 -7.91 10.77 25.97
N TRP A 216 -8.00 12.08 26.14
CA TRP A 216 -7.24 13.08 25.39
C TRP A 216 -5.87 13.35 26.02
N ALA A 217 -4.89 13.64 25.18
CA ALA A 217 -3.58 14.14 25.57
C ALA A 217 -3.74 15.53 26.19
N CYS A 218 -3.14 15.75 27.35
CA CYS A 218 -3.20 16.97 28.12
C CYS A 218 -1.77 17.40 28.46
N ALA A 219 -1.38 18.61 28.03
CA ALA A 219 -0.07 19.17 28.29
C ALA A 219 -0.04 19.96 29.61
N THR A 220 -0.11 19.27 30.75
CA THR A 220 -0.36 19.87 32.08
C THR A 220 0.64 20.96 32.51
N SER A 221 0.24 21.76 33.50
CA SER A 221 1.07 22.85 34.06
C SER A 221 2.40 22.36 34.66
N ASP A 222 2.45 21.12 35.17
CA ASP A 222 3.64 20.46 35.72
C ASP A 222 4.67 20.00 34.65
N LYS A 223 4.47 20.43 33.40
CA LYS A 223 5.25 20.06 32.21
C LYS A 223 5.01 18.64 31.71
N GLY A 224 4.13 17.85 32.30
CA GLY A 224 3.84 16.50 31.83
C GLY A 224 2.97 16.45 30.58
N LEU A 225 3.03 15.32 29.87
CA LEU A 225 2.05 14.96 28.85
C LEU A 225 1.29 13.72 29.33
N TYR A 226 -0.02 13.86 29.56
CA TYR A 226 -0.86 12.80 30.10
C TYR A 226 -2.07 12.54 29.20
N PHE A 227 -2.38 11.27 28.94
CA PHE A 227 -3.62 10.85 28.28
C PHE A 227 -4.70 10.56 29.32
N SER A 228 -5.12 11.59 30.06
CA SER A 228 -6.06 11.46 31.18
C SER A 228 -7.31 12.32 31.04
N ALA A 229 -7.32 13.30 30.13
CA ALA A 229 -8.40 14.26 29.98
C ALA A 229 -9.67 13.59 29.40
N PRO A 230 -10.84 13.73 30.06
CA PRO A 230 -12.10 13.15 29.58
C PRO A 230 -12.74 13.97 28.45
N VAL A 231 -12.40 15.25 28.34
CA VAL A 231 -12.93 16.21 27.36
C VAL A 231 -11.78 17.04 26.79
N LYS A 232 -12.03 17.69 25.64
CA LYS A 232 -11.10 18.62 25.01
C LYS A 232 -11.29 20.02 25.62
N ASP A 233 -10.22 20.63 26.09
CA ASP A 233 -10.16 22.04 26.52
C ASP A 233 -8.78 22.63 26.12
N ALA A 234 -8.43 23.82 26.65
CA ALA A 234 -7.26 24.59 26.25
C ALA A 234 -5.94 23.78 26.25
N TRP A 235 -5.77 22.87 27.21
CA TRP A 235 -4.56 22.07 27.42
C TRP A 235 -4.45 20.84 26.51
N GLU A 236 -5.52 20.50 25.79
CA GLU A 236 -5.59 19.37 24.85
C GLU A 236 -5.29 19.80 23.39
N ARG A 237 -4.91 21.06 23.19
CA ARG A 237 -4.59 21.64 21.89
C ARG A 237 -3.11 21.49 21.54
N PHE A 238 -2.86 20.89 20.39
CA PHE A 238 -1.51 20.68 19.85
C PHE A 238 -1.43 21.12 18.39
N ILE A 239 -0.23 21.30 17.89
CA ILE A 239 0.06 21.51 16.47
C ILE A 239 1.03 20.41 16.03
N LEU A 240 0.71 19.76 14.91
CA LEU A 240 1.61 18.82 14.25
C LEU A 240 2.55 19.59 13.33
N GLN A 241 3.84 19.27 13.38
CA GLN A 241 4.86 19.91 12.55
C GLN A 241 5.64 18.84 11.77
N ASP A 242 5.68 18.95 10.45
CA ASP A 242 6.60 18.16 9.62
C ASP A 242 8.04 18.66 9.81
N VAL A 243 8.95 17.73 10.09
CA VAL A 243 10.39 18.01 10.28
C VAL A 243 11.25 17.38 9.19
N GLY A 244 10.63 16.78 8.17
CA GLY A 244 11.26 16.07 7.08
C GLY A 244 11.67 14.63 7.43
N GLY A 245 11.98 13.84 6.39
CA GLY A 245 12.44 12.46 6.56
C GLY A 245 11.39 11.50 7.12
N GLY A 246 10.10 11.83 7.02
CA GLY A 246 8.99 11.02 7.53
C GLY A 246 8.79 11.10 9.04
N LYS A 247 9.26 12.19 9.66
CA LYS A 247 9.18 12.44 11.11
C LYS A 247 8.38 13.70 11.39
N PHE A 248 7.82 13.76 12.59
CA PHE A 248 6.99 14.86 13.04
C PHE A 248 7.39 15.33 14.44
N ALA A 249 7.21 16.62 14.70
CA ALA A 249 7.21 17.19 16.05
C ALA A 249 5.77 17.55 16.46
N ILE A 250 5.50 17.52 17.77
CA ILE A 250 4.19 17.85 18.33
C ILE A 250 4.38 18.99 19.31
N LYS A 251 3.72 20.12 19.07
CA LYS A 251 3.83 21.33 19.90
C LYS A 251 2.54 21.55 20.67
N SER A 252 2.63 21.81 21.97
CA SER A 252 1.47 22.27 22.75
C SER A 252 1.16 23.73 22.41
N VAL A 253 -0.11 24.02 22.13
CA VAL A 253 -0.58 25.39 21.90
C VAL A 253 -0.49 26.21 23.19
N GLU A 254 -1.02 25.66 24.28
CA GLU A 254 -1.10 26.37 25.57
C GLU A 254 0.28 26.67 26.17
N ARG A 255 1.23 25.72 26.05
CA ARG A 255 2.58 25.89 26.59
C ARG A 255 3.54 26.58 25.61
N ASN A 256 3.21 26.60 24.32
CA ASN A 256 4.11 27.02 23.24
C ASN A 256 5.45 26.26 23.23
N LEU A 257 5.45 24.99 23.66
CA LEU A 257 6.63 24.13 23.81
C LEU A 257 6.39 22.76 23.16
N GLN A 258 7.48 22.11 22.75
CA GLN A 258 7.51 20.80 22.10
C GLN A 258 7.29 19.66 23.09
N VAL A 259 6.64 18.60 22.62
CA VAL A 259 6.57 17.30 23.27
C VAL A 259 7.93 16.62 23.10
N CYS A 260 8.52 16.16 24.21
CA CYS A 260 9.89 15.67 24.27
C CYS A 260 9.90 14.26 24.88
N ALA A 261 10.60 13.34 24.22
CA ALA A 261 10.90 12.00 24.71
C ALA A 261 12.23 11.99 25.49
N GLU A 262 12.20 12.32 26.78
CA GLU A 262 13.38 12.28 27.66
C GLU A 262 13.67 10.88 28.24
N LYS A 263 14.92 10.65 28.68
CA LYS A 263 15.34 9.43 29.39
C LYS A 263 14.90 9.50 30.86
N GLY A 264 14.24 8.45 31.39
CA GLY A 264 13.92 8.30 32.83
C GLY A 264 12.43 8.35 33.16
N HIS A 265 12.04 8.38 34.45
CA HIS A 265 10.62 8.44 34.86
C HIS A 265 9.99 9.82 34.49
N LYS A 266 8.77 9.81 33.94
CA LYS A 266 8.16 10.91 33.16
C LYS A 266 8.86 11.15 31.81
N CYS A 267 9.05 10.08 31.03
CA CYS A 267 9.74 10.10 29.73
C CYS A 267 9.15 11.07 28.70
N PHE A 268 7.93 11.58 28.92
CA PHE A 268 7.26 12.50 28.02
C PHE A 268 6.86 13.76 28.75
N ASN A 269 7.43 14.87 28.31
CA ASN A 269 7.17 16.19 28.87
C ASN A 269 7.01 17.23 27.75
N VAL A 270 6.55 18.42 28.11
CA VAL A 270 6.32 19.53 27.19
C VAL A 270 7.16 20.72 27.63
N SER A 271 8.45 20.67 27.30
CA SER A 271 9.46 21.52 27.95
C SER A 271 10.45 22.25 27.02
N ARG A 272 10.59 21.84 25.75
CA ARG A 272 11.62 22.38 24.84
C ARG A 272 11.03 23.40 23.86
N ASP A 273 11.82 24.40 23.52
CA ASP A 273 11.49 25.48 22.57
C ASP A 273 12.12 25.28 21.18
N HIS A 274 12.85 24.18 21.00
CA HIS A 274 13.51 23.78 19.77
C HIS A 274 13.17 22.32 19.43
N ILE A 275 13.40 21.94 18.18
CA ILE A 275 13.20 20.58 17.69
C ILE A 275 14.57 19.95 17.47
N GLN A 276 14.85 18.89 18.23
CA GLN A 276 15.99 17.99 18.04
C GLN A 276 15.49 16.54 18.06
N GLU A 277 16.41 15.59 18.12
CA GLU A 277 16.13 14.14 18.10
C GLU A 277 15.07 13.70 19.13
N TRP A 278 14.96 14.39 20.26
CA TRP A 278 14.06 13.99 21.35
C TRP A 278 12.64 14.53 21.17
N GLU A 279 12.46 15.52 20.30
CA GLU A 279 11.16 16.13 19.97
C GLU A 279 10.59 15.58 18.65
N THR A 280 11.31 14.66 18.02
CA THR A 280 10.91 14.03 16.76
C THR A 280 10.36 12.64 16.96
N PHE A 281 9.27 12.35 16.26
CA PHE A 281 8.53 11.10 16.35
C PHE A 281 8.22 10.54 14.98
N THR A 282 8.22 9.21 14.87
CA THR A 282 7.70 8.51 13.71
C THR A 282 6.23 8.16 13.95
N LEU A 283 5.36 8.60 13.04
CA LEU A 283 3.94 8.23 13.01
C LEU A 283 3.75 7.08 12.03
N THR A 284 3.11 6.00 12.45
CA THR A 284 2.80 4.86 11.58
C THR A 284 1.30 4.56 11.63
N GLY A 285 0.65 4.63 10.47
CA GLY A 285 -0.81 4.46 10.33
C GLY A 285 -1.42 5.66 9.62
N SER A 286 -2.60 6.09 10.07
CA SER A 286 -3.27 7.32 9.62
C SER A 286 -3.72 8.16 10.83
N PRO A 287 -4.08 9.45 10.67
CA PRO A 287 -4.61 10.26 11.76
C PRO A 287 -5.77 9.60 12.53
N ARG A 288 -6.61 8.77 11.90
CA ARG A 288 -7.68 8.04 12.58
C ARG A 288 -7.20 6.93 13.52
N LYS A 289 -6.05 6.33 13.21
CA LYS A 289 -5.46 5.26 14.00
C LYS A 289 -3.97 5.12 13.67
N PHE A 290 -3.12 5.51 14.60
CA PHE A 290 -1.68 5.42 14.43
C PHE A 290 -0.96 4.99 15.68
N THR A 291 0.27 4.51 15.50
CA THR A 291 1.23 4.34 16.58
C THR A 291 2.27 5.43 16.52
N LEU A 292 2.73 5.87 17.69
CA LEU A 292 3.76 6.89 17.86
C LEU A 292 5.03 6.20 18.36
N ALA A 293 6.16 6.46 17.71
CA ALA A 293 7.46 5.94 18.11
C ALA A 293 8.49 7.06 18.24
N THR A 294 9.42 6.89 19.17
CA THR A 294 10.58 7.78 19.33
C THR A 294 11.58 7.58 18.19
N GLU A 295 12.57 8.46 18.10
CA GLU A 295 13.72 8.32 17.17
C GLU A 295 14.42 6.96 17.26
N TRP A 296 14.44 6.33 18.45
CA TRP A 296 15.07 5.05 18.68
C TRP A 296 14.17 3.84 18.36
N GLY A 297 13.02 4.07 17.73
CA GLY A 297 12.07 3.03 17.34
C GLY A 297 11.25 2.45 18.50
N GLU A 298 11.29 3.08 19.67
CA GLU A 298 10.53 2.65 20.84
C GLU A 298 9.09 3.16 20.74
N TYR A 299 8.12 2.26 20.84
CA TYR A 299 6.71 2.63 20.76
C TYR A 299 6.21 3.24 22.07
N MET A 300 5.22 4.11 21.92
CA MET A 300 4.59 4.80 23.03
C MET A 300 3.31 4.09 23.45
N SER A 301 3.17 3.88 24.75
CA SER A 301 2.03 3.23 25.37
C SER A 301 1.47 4.08 26.49
N VAL A 302 0.15 4.16 26.60
CA VAL A 302 -0.50 4.78 27.74
C VAL A 302 -0.73 3.74 28.83
N GLN A 303 -0.24 4.02 30.02
CA GLN A 303 -0.38 3.17 31.20
C GLN A 303 -1.42 3.76 32.17
N ASN A 304 -1.48 3.19 33.37
CA ASN A 304 -2.33 3.65 34.46
C ASN A 304 -2.26 5.17 34.62
N GLU A 305 -3.42 5.78 34.89
CA GLU A 305 -3.59 7.23 35.08
C GLU A 305 -3.23 8.09 33.86
N GLY A 306 -3.09 7.50 32.67
CA GLY A 306 -2.80 8.23 31.45
C GLY A 306 -1.31 8.54 31.24
N VAL A 307 -0.42 7.94 32.04
CA VAL A 307 1.03 8.15 31.90
C VAL A 307 1.53 7.52 30.61
N LEU A 308 2.24 8.31 29.81
CA LEU A 308 2.86 7.85 28.57
C LEU A 308 4.23 7.23 28.88
N VAL A 309 4.49 6.02 28.38
CA VAL A 309 5.75 5.29 28.58
C VAL A 309 6.26 4.71 27.27
N ARG A 310 7.55 4.39 27.22
CA ARG A 310 8.16 3.65 26.11
C ARG A 310 8.03 2.15 26.38
N SER A 311 7.12 1.47 25.68
CA SER A 311 6.82 0.06 25.94
C SER A 311 6.17 -0.59 24.70
N SER A 312 5.02 -1.25 24.87
CA SER A 312 4.23 -1.85 23.80
C SER A 312 3.58 -0.80 22.89
N LYS A 313 3.10 -1.24 21.73
CA LYS A 313 2.30 -0.40 20.84
C LYS A 313 0.96 -0.08 21.48
N ASP A 314 0.66 1.21 21.61
CA ASP A 314 -0.70 1.69 21.77
C ASP A 314 -1.13 2.47 20.52
N TYR A 315 -2.44 2.66 20.36
CA TYR A 315 -3.02 3.32 19.21
C TYR A 315 -3.65 4.64 19.59
N PHE A 316 -3.42 5.63 18.75
CA PHE A 316 -3.87 7.00 18.93
C PHE A 316 -4.71 7.46 17.74
N LYS A 317 -5.47 8.53 17.96
CA LYS A 317 -6.23 9.26 16.95
C LYS A 317 -5.91 10.75 17.05
N MET A 318 -5.77 11.43 15.93
CA MET A 318 -5.74 12.89 15.82
C MET A 318 -7.07 13.39 15.25
N GLU A 319 -7.53 14.53 15.74
CA GLU A 319 -8.68 15.25 15.22
C GLU A 319 -8.34 16.72 15.07
N ARG A 320 -8.84 17.37 14.01
CA ARG A 320 -8.83 18.83 13.92
C ARG A 320 -9.58 19.41 15.12
N TRP A 321 -9.06 20.51 15.63
CA TRP A 321 -9.72 21.30 16.64
C TRP A 321 -10.85 22.10 15.98
N ASN A 322 -12.07 21.86 16.43
CA ASN A 322 -13.24 22.67 16.07
C ASN A 322 -13.70 23.31 17.38
N ASP A 323 -13.71 24.64 17.41
CA ASP A 323 -14.17 25.45 18.55
C ASP A 323 -15.66 25.21 18.88
#